data_AF-A0A9P5VZZ9-F1
#
_entry.id   AF-A0A9P5VZZ9-F1
#
_cell.length_a   1.000
_cell.length_b   1.000
_cell.length_c   1.000
_cell.angle_alpha   90.00
_cell.angle_beta   90.00
_cell.angle_gamma   90.00
#
_symmetry.space_group_name_H-M   'P 1'
#
loop_
_entity.id
_entity.type
_entity.pdbx_description
1 polymer ?
#
loop_
_entity_poly.entity_id
_entity_poly.type
_entity_poly.pdbx_seq_one_letter_code
_entity_poly.pdbx_strand_id
1 'polypeptide(L)'
;MAPNPPLTETETLLIEAYTRILSEPFEDKYEDRWQDEPFDRAVDEFKAKAQEIGFPDPFELLSRFKIDSYETIRAQLKKGPPPCFRPGWRSPLLGQRIDPMEVISRCKHMSGPEYRGGYRIVVFEFWACWCDPCVQAGPELSDLAEEFAGRVAMIGVNNESIFGETKEPNLPLLHEFLSENRDGFRHTTYVDNAEGYAKETVYKPSGYRGIPCVIMLVDGVVIYVGSHQETFRPTLEQALEAIESGMAREY
;
A
#
# COMPACT_ATOMS: atom_id res chain seq x y z
N MET A 1 18.34 4.07 -3.56
CA MET A 1 19.10 3.38 -2.50
C MET A 1 19.24 1.93 -2.95
N ALA A 2 20.42 1.34 -2.87
CA ALA A 2 20.55 -0.10 -3.08
C ALA A 2 19.72 -0.84 -2.01
N PRO A 3 19.10 -1.99 -2.32
CA PRO A 3 18.39 -2.78 -1.33
C PRO A 3 19.35 -3.20 -0.21
N ASN A 4 18.85 -3.25 1.02
CA ASN A 4 19.62 -3.73 2.15
C ASN A 4 20.08 -5.18 1.86
N PRO A 5 21.36 -5.53 2.12
CA PRO A 5 21.82 -6.90 1.94
C PRO A 5 21.01 -7.85 2.82
N PRO A 6 20.85 -9.13 2.41
CA PRO A 6 20.12 -10.12 3.18
C PRO A 6 20.71 -10.25 4.59
N LEU A 7 19.83 -10.47 5.58
CA LEU A 7 20.23 -10.61 6.97
C LEU A 7 20.95 -11.94 7.18
N THR A 8 21.98 -11.91 8.04
CA THR A 8 22.59 -13.11 8.62
C THR A 8 21.63 -13.80 9.59
N GLU A 9 21.95 -15.02 10.00
CA GLU A 9 21.16 -15.76 11.00
C GLU A 9 21.05 -14.99 12.32
N THR A 10 22.17 -14.44 12.80
CA THR A 10 22.22 -13.66 14.04
C THR A 10 21.41 -12.35 13.92
N GLU A 11 21.53 -11.64 12.79
CA GLU A 11 20.71 -10.45 12.52
C GLU A 11 19.21 -10.80 12.45
N THR A 12 18.85 -11.95 11.89
CA THR A 12 17.47 -12.44 11.84
C THR A 12 16.92 -12.65 13.26
N LEU A 13 17.68 -13.32 14.13
CA LEU A 13 17.30 -13.52 15.54
C LEU A 13 17.11 -12.19 16.28
N LEU A 14 17.94 -11.19 16.00
CA LEU A 14 17.79 -9.86 16.61
C LEU A 14 16.51 -9.16 16.14
N ILE A 15 16.17 -9.24 14.85
CA ILE A 15 14.93 -8.66 14.29
C ILE A 15 13.70 -9.40 14.85
N GLU A 16 13.76 -10.72 14.99
CA GLU A 16 12.68 -11.50 15.62
C GLU A 16 12.50 -11.12 17.10
N ALA A 17 13.59 -10.97 17.86
CA ALA A 17 13.55 -10.51 19.24
C ALA A 17 12.96 -9.10 19.35
N TYR A 18 13.39 -8.18 18.47
CA TYR A 18 12.83 -6.83 18.39
C TYR A 18 11.31 -6.87 18.16
N THR A 19 10.88 -7.69 17.20
CA THR A 19 9.46 -7.81 16.83
C THR A 19 8.63 -8.31 18.00
N ARG A 20 9.05 -9.43 18.62
CA ARG A 20 8.29 -10.08 19.69
C ARG A 20 8.30 -9.30 21.01
N ILE A 21 9.40 -8.61 21.33
CA ILE A 21 9.57 -7.96 22.63
C ILE A 21 9.14 -6.49 22.57
N LEU A 22 9.54 -5.75 21.53
CA LEU A 22 9.33 -4.31 21.44
C LEU A 22 8.18 -3.91 20.52
N SER A 23 7.80 -4.71 19.52
CA SER A 23 6.79 -4.30 18.53
C SER A 23 5.40 -4.91 18.82
N GLU A 24 5.25 -6.23 18.70
CA GLU A 24 3.97 -6.94 18.83
C GLU A 24 3.22 -6.61 20.14
N PRO A 25 3.86 -6.57 21.32
CA PRO A 25 3.15 -6.30 22.57
C PRO A 25 2.58 -4.88 22.67
N PHE A 26 2.94 -3.99 21.74
CA PHE A 26 2.55 -2.58 21.71
C PHE A 26 1.77 -2.19 20.45
N GLU A 27 1.42 -3.15 19.59
CA GLU A 27 0.74 -2.90 18.31
C GLU A 27 -0.57 -2.11 18.47
N ASP A 28 -1.31 -2.37 19.55
CA ASP A 28 -2.57 -1.70 19.89
C ASP A 28 -2.45 -0.69 21.06
N LYS A 29 -1.24 -0.44 21.57
CA LYS A 29 -0.99 0.37 22.77
C LYS A 29 -0.43 1.74 22.45
N TYR A 30 -1.03 2.46 21.51
CA TYR A 30 -0.61 3.81 21.12
C TYR A 30 -1.50 4.90 21.73
N GLU A 31 -1.04 6.15 21.64
CA GLU A 31 -1.75 7.35 22.08
C GLU A 31 -2.21 7.27 23.55
N ASP A 32 -3.51 7.28 23.80
CA ASP A 32 -4.14 7.22 25.12
C ASP A 32 -3.99 5.85 25.80
N ARG A 33 -3.74 4.80 25.01
CA ARG A 33 -3.50 3.43 25.52
C ARG A 33 -2.04 3.16 25.86
N TRP A 34 -1.13 4.09 25.56
CA TRP A 34 0.29 3.95 25.84
C TRP A 34 0.59 3.98 27.34
N GLN A 35 1.50 3.11 27.78
CA GLN A 35 2.05 3.11 29.14
C GLN A 35 3.57 2.98 29.08
N ASP A 36 4.29 3.85 29.78
CA ASP A 36 5.75 3.86 29.76
C ASP A 36 6.37 2.67 30.51
N GLU A 37 5.82 2.29 31.67
CA GLU A 37 6.40 1.23 32.52
C GLU A 37 6.47 -0.16 31.83
N PRO A 38 5.43 -0.64 31.13
CA PRO A 38 5.54 -1.88 30.35
C PRO A 38 6.59 -1.80 29.23
N PHE A 39 6.76 -0.65 28.59
CA PHE A 39 7.76 -0.46 27.54
C PHE A 39 9.18 -0.48 28.10
N ASP A 40 9.40 0.17 29.25
CA ASP A 40 10.71 0.17 29.91
C ASP A 40 11.17 -1.25 30.28
N ARG A 41 10.25 -2.08 30.77
CA ARG A 41 10.53 -3.51 31.01
C ARG A 41 10.89 -4.27 29.73
N ALA A 42 10.16 -4.01 28.65
CA ALA A 42 10.45 -4.64 27.36
C ALA A 42 11.80 -4.20 26.78
N VAL A 43 12.20 -2.95 27.00
CA VAL A 43 13.54 -2.45 26.62
C VAL A 43 14.63 -3.19 27.40
N ASP A 44 14.45 -3.39 28.70
CA ASP A 44 15.42 -4.14 29.52
C ASP A 44 15.51 -5.61 29.09
N GLU A 45 14.37 -6.25 28.79
CA GLU A 45 14.33 -7.61 28.24
C GLU A 45 15.03 -7.71 26.87
N PHE A 46 14.75 -6.78 25.96
CA PHE A 46 15.37 -6.75 24.64
C PHE A 46 16.87 -6.51 24.72
N LYS A 47 17.35 -5.63 25.62
CA LYS A 47 18.79 -5.43 25.86
C LYS A 47 19.48 -6.72 26.30
N ALA A 48 18.88 -7.44 27.25
CA ALA A 48 19.41 -8.72 27.71
C ALA A 48 19.43 -9.75 26.57
N LYS A 49 18.38 -9.81 25.76
CA LYS A 49 18.30 -10.74 24.62
C LYS A 49 19.29 -10.41 23.51
N ALA A 50 19.46 -9.13 23.17
CA ALA A 50 20.45 -8.67 22.19
C ALA A 50 21.86 -9.09 22.61
N GLN A 51 22.21 -8.91 23.89
CA GLN A 51 23.51 -9.35 24.43
C GLN A 51 23.71 -10.87 24.32
N GLU A 52 22.69 -11.67 24.61
CA GLU A 52 22.73 -13.14 24.46
C GLU A 52 22.97 -13.58 23.01
N ILE A 53 22.36 -12.89 22.05
CA ILE A 53 22.50 -13.16 20.61
C ILE A 53 23.89 -12.71 20.08
N GLY A 54 24.60 -11.86 20.83
CA GLY A 54 25.91 -11.33 20.44
C GLY A 54 25.88 -9.91 19.87
N PHE A 55 24.81 -9.16 20.10
CA PHE A 55 24.69 -7.73 19.76
C PHE A 55 24.82 -6.87 21.02
N PRO A 56 26.04 -6.40 21.37
CA PRO A 56 26.22 -5.47 22.49
C PRO A 56 25.57 -4.10 22.22
N ASP A 57 25.55 -3.68 20.95
CA ASP A 57 24.79 -2.53 20.48
C ASP A 57 23.84 -2.97 19.33
N PRO A 58 22.53 -3.14 19.61
CA PRO A 58 21.58 -3.54 18.58
C PRO A 58 21.37 -2.46 17.50
N PHE A 59 21.75 -1.20 17.75
CA PHE A 59 21.58 -0.11 16.78
C PHE A 59 22.58 -0.16 15.62
N GLU A 60 23.65 -0.94 15.73
CA GLU A 60 24.51 -1.28 14.57
C GLU A 60 23.70 -1.91 13.43
N LEU A 61 22.71 -2.75 13.76
CA LEU A 61 21.76 -3.32 12.81
C LEU A 61 20.55 -2.41 12.60
N LEU A 62 19.91 -1.96 13.69
CA LEU A 62 18.61 -1.28 13.62
C LEU A 62 18.68 0.07 12.90
N SER A 63 19.84 0.74 12.88
CA SER A 63 20.04 1.99 12.13
C SER A 63 19.88 1.81 10.61
N ARG A 64 20.12 0.61 10.08
CA ARG A 64 19.81 0.26 8.66
C ARG A 64 18.32 0.39 8.34
N PHE A 65 17.47 0.37 9.36
CA PHE A 65 16.02 0.56 9.30
C PHE A 65 15.57 1.92 9.85
N LYS A 66 16.51 2.86 10.03
CA LYS A 66 16.28 4.21 10.60
C LYS A 66 15.76 4.19 12.05
N ILE A 67 16.13 3.16 12.80
CA ILE A 67 15.88 3.06 14.22
C ILE A 67 17.22 3.26 14.93
N ASP A 68 17.37 4.40 15.61
CA ASP A 68 18.66 4.86 16.16
C ASP A 68 18.71 4.91 17.69
N SER A 69 17.56 4.77 18.37
CA SER A 69 17.49 4.78 19.83
C SER A 69 16.21 4.13 20.35
N TYR A 70 16.19 3.78 21.64
CA TYR A 70 14.98 3.31 22.31
C TYR A 70 13.92 4.41 22.42
N GLU A 71 14.34 5.67 22.52
CA GLU A 71 13.47 6.84 22.48
C GLU A 71 12.78 6.99 21.13
N THR A 72 13.47 6.71 20.03
CA THR A 72 12.87 6.68 18.68
C THR A 72 11.83 5.57 18.56
N ILE A 73 12.16 4.36 19.05
CA ILE A 73 11.22 3.23 19.09
C ILE A 73 9.98 3.62 19.92
N ARG A 74 10.20 4.17 21.12
CA ARG A 74 9.14 4.64 22.01
C ARG A 74 8.25 5.66 21.31
N ALA A 75 8.84 6.68 20.71
CA ALA A 75 8.09 7.75 20.04
C ALA A 75 7.27 7.20 18.87
N GLN A 76 7.82 6.28 18.09
CA GLN A 76 7.12 5.65 16.97
C GLN A 76 5.94 4.80 17.43
N LEU A 77 6.16 3.89 18.38
CA LEU A 77 5.10 3.00 18.89
C LEU A 77 4.02 3.79 19.63
N LYS A 78 4.41 4.78 20.45
CA LYS A 78 3.48 5.67 21.15
C LYS A 78 2.61 6.49 20.20
N LYS A 79 3.16 6.91 19.05
CA LYS A 79 2.38 7.59 18.00
C LYS A 79 1.41 6.64 17.29
N GLY A 80 1.74 5.34 17.28
CA GLY A 80 0.98 4.31 16.59
C GLY A 80 1.09 4.40 15.06
N PRO A 81 0.49 3.44 14.35
CA PRO A 81 0.50 3.46 12.90
C PRO A 81 -0.31 4.66 12.37
N PRO A 82 -0.06 5.10 11.12
CA PRO A 82 -0.91 6.07 10.44
C PRO A 82 -2.41 5.72 10.57
N PRO A 83 -3.31 6.71 10.68
CA PRO A 83 -4.74 6.46 10.91
C PRO A 83 -5.37 5.45 9.94
N CYS A 84 -4.92 5.42 8.67
CA CYS A 84 -5.46 4.52 7.66
C CYS A 84 -5.18 3.03 7.89
N PHE A 85 -4.25 2.69 8.79
CA PHE A 85 -3.96 1.31 9.18
C PHE A 85 -4.53 0.96 10.55
N ARG A 86 -5.32 1.86 11.15
CA ARG A 86 -5.97 1.61 12.44
C ARG A 86 -7.31 0.91 12.22
N PRO A 87 -7.70 -0.05 13.09
CA PRO A 87 -9.00 -0.69 13.00
C PRO A 87 -10.15 0.32 12.96
N GLY A 88 -11.13 0.07 12.09
CA GLY A 88 -12.32 0.92 11.94
C GLY A 88 -12.10 2.23 11.18
N TRP A 89 -10.89 2.50 10.69
CA TRP A 89 -10.67 3.66 9.82
C TRP A 89 -11.47 3.53 8.52
N ARG A 90 -11.98 4.67 8.04
CA ARG A 90 -12.66 4.79 6.75
C ARG A 90 -12.05 5.93 5.96
N SER A 91 -11.88 5.71 4.67
CA SER A 91 -11.36 6.74 3.78
C SER A 91 -12.33 7.92 3.68
N PRO A 92 -11.82 9.17 3.69
CA PRO A 92 -12.62 10.36 3.39
C PRO A 92 -13.15 10.40 1.95
N LEU A 93 -12.63 9.56 1.04
CA LEU A 93 -13.16 9.46 -0.33
C LEU A 93 -14.39 8.56 -0.44
N LEU A 94 -14.74 7.74 0.57
CA LEU A 94 -15.93 6.90 0.48
C LEU A 94 -17.19 7.76 0.22
N GLY A 95 -17.98 7.38 -0.79
CA GLY A 95 -19.18 8.10 -1.24
C GLY A 95 -18.89 9.30 -2.16
N GLN A 96 -17.62 9.70 -2.34
CA GLN A 96 -17.26 10.77 -3.26
C GLN A 96 -17.31 10.28 -4.71
N ARG A 97 -17.56 11.21 -5.64
CA ARG A 97 -17.53 10.94 -7.08
C ARG A 97 -16.16 11.22 -7.66
N ILE A 98 -15.67 10.29 -8.47
CA ILE A 98 -14.48 10.45 -9.32
C ILE A 98 -14.92 10.10 -10.74
N ASP A 99 -14.54 10.95 -11.70
CA ASP A 99 -14.64 10.63 -13.12
C ASP A 99 -13.35 9.88 -13.53
N PRO A 100 -13.42 8.57 -13.84
CA PRO A 100 -12.24 7.84 -14.23
C PRO A 100 -11.61 8.37 -15.52
N MET A 101 -12.43 8.86 -16.46
CA MET A 101 -11.92 9.38 -17.73
C MET A 101 -11.11 10.65 -17.53
N GLU A 102 -11.53 11.54 -16.61
CA GLU A 102 -10.75 12.74 -16.30
C GLU A 102 -9.38 12.36 -15.73
N VAL A 103 -9.33 11.41 -14.77
CA VAL A 103 -8.07 10.94 -14.18
C VAL A 103 -7.15 10.37 -15.26
N ILE A 104 -7.66 9.44 -16.07
CA ILE A 104 -6.86 8.71 -17.05
C ILE A 104 -6.48 9.58 -18.25
N SER A 105 -7.27 10.60 -18.60
CA SER A 105 -6.91 11.57 -19.65
C SER A 105 -5.65 12.38 -19.33
N ARG A 106 -5.29 12.47 -18.04
CA ARG A 106 -4.08 13.11 -17.54
C ARG A 106 -2.92 12.13 -17.38
N CYS A 107 -3.13 10.84 -17.61
CA CYS A 107 -2.09 9.82 -17.52
C CYS A 107 -1.64 9.37 -18.92
N LYS A 108 -0.51 8.67 -18.98
CA LYS A 108 -0.03 8.04 -20.22
C LYS A 108 -0.20 6.53 -20.14
N HIS A 109 -0.86 5.93 -21.12
CA HIS A 109 -1.00 4.48 -21.24
C HIS A 109 0.36 3.83 -21.50
N MET A 110 0.65 2.73 -20.80
CA MET A 110 1.93 2.03 -20.85
C MET A 110 1.81 0.58 -21.34
N SER A 111 0.83 -0.17 -20.83
CA SER A 111 0.63 -1.58 -21.21
C SER A 111 -0.81 -2.04 -20.93
N GLY A 112 -1.16 -3.21 -21.49
CA GLY A 112 -2.49 -3.79 -21.35
C GLY A 112 -3.53 -3.18 -22.30
N PRO A 113 -4.82 -3.54 -22.13
CA PRO A 113 -5.91 -2.97 -22.91
C PRO A 113 -6.16 -1.51 -22.49
N GLU A 114 -6.19 -0.59 -23.45
CA GLU A 114 -6.47 0.82 -23.13
C GLU A 114 -7.90 1.01 -22.59
N TYR A 115 -8.04 1.78 -21.50
CA TYR A 115 -9.35 2.07 -20.91
C TYR A 115 -10.15 3.03 -21.79
N ARG A 116 -11.38 2.65 -22.13
CA ARG A 116 -12.27 3.40 -23.06
C ARG A 116 -13.58 3.87 -22.43
N GLY A 117 -13.70 3.79 -21.10
CA GLY A 117 -14.96 4.09 -20.40
C GLY A 117 -16.01 2.97 -20.54
N GLY A 118 -17.23 3.24 -20.09
CA GLY A 118 -18.38 2.33 -20.22
C GLY A 118 -18.50 1.23 -19.15
N TYR A 119 -17.54 1.14 -18.24
CA TYR A 119 -17.58 0.20 -17.11
C TYR A 119 -18.34 0.81 -15.93
N ARG A 120 -19.25 0.03 -15.34
CA ARG A 120 -19.88 0.42 -14.08
C ARG A 120 -18.91 0.33 -12.92
N ILE A 121 -18.07 -0.71 -12.88
CA ILE A 121 -17.03 -0.88 -11.88
C ILE A 121 -15.67 -0.51 -12.47
N VAL A 122 -14.98 0.44 -11.82
CA VAL A 122 -13.61 0.82 -12.16
C VAL A 122 -12.77 0.74 -10.90
N VAL A 123 -11.61 0.10 -11.00
CA VAL A 123 -10.66 -0.06 -9.91
C VAL A 123 -9.37 0.65 -10.30
N PHE A 124 -8.96 1.61 -9.49
CA PHE A 124 -7.60 2.16 -9.55
C PHE A 124 -6.71 1.43 -8.56
N GLU A 125 -5.53 1.02 -9.00
CA GLU A 125 -4.45 0.58 -8.13
C GLU A 125 -3.27 1.55 -8.26
N PHE A 126 -2.86 2.18 -7.16
CA PHE A 126 -1.70 3.06 -7.12
C PHE A 126 -0.46 2.29 -6.69
N TRP A 127 0.61 2.37 -7.48
CA TRP A 127 1.83 1.59 -7.29
C TRP A 127 3.10 2.28 -7.81
N ALA A 128 4.25 1.65 -7.59
CA ALA A 128 5.55 2.07 -8.11
C ALA A 128 6.48 0.87 -8.33
N CYS A 129 7.46 0.98 -9.23
CA CYS A 129 8.40 -0.09 -9.56
C CYS A 129 9.31 -0.49 -8.39
N TRP A 130 9.64 0.46 -7.51
CA TRP A 130 10.45 0.19 -6.31
C TRP A 130 9.66 -0.44 -5.16
N CYS A 131 8.35 -0.61 -5.30
CA CYS A 131 7.47 -1.13 -4.26
C CYS A 131 7.36 -2.66 -4.38
N ASP A 132 8.19 -3.40 -3.63
CA ASP A 132 8.16 -4.86 -3.64
C ASP A 132 6.76 -5.45 -3.36
N PRO A 133 5.96 -4.96 -2.39
CA PRO A 133 4.58 -5.43 -2.19
C PRO A 133 3.69 -5.22 -3.42
N CYS A 134 3.91 -4.15 -4.19
CA CYS A 134 3.17 -3.87 -5.42
C CYS A 134 3.57 -4.85 -6.53
N VAL A 135 4.87 -5.14 -6.68
CA VAL A 135 5.36 -6.14 -7.64
C VAL A 135 4.78 -7.53 -7.34
N GLN A 136 4.66 -7.88 -6.06
CA GLN A 136 4.03 -9.14 -5.64
C GLN A 136 2.52 -9.17 -5.86
N ALA A 137 1.83 -8.03 -5.73
CA ALA A 137 0.39 -7.91 -5.96
C ALA A 137 0.01 -7.89 -7.45
N GLY A 138 0.91 -7.45 -8.33
CA GLY A 138 0.68 -7.31 -9.77
C GLY A 138 0.05 -8.55 -10.41
N PRO A 139 0.61 -9.76 -10.24
CA PRO A 139 0.05 -11.00 -10.77
C PRO A 139 -1.40 -11.25 -10.33
N GLU A 140 -1.70 -11.13 -9.04
CA GLU A 140 -3.06 -11.34 -8.50
C GLU A 140 -4.06 -10.32 -9.09
N LEU A 141 -3.68 -9.05 -9.17
CA LEU A 141 -4.52 -8.01 -9.77
C LEU A 141 -4.72 -8.23 -11.27
N SER A 142 -3.71 -8.77 -11.97
CA SER A 142 -3.82 -9.16 -13.37
C SER A 142 -4.77 -10.35 -13.57
N ASP A 143 -4.70 -11.36 -12.70
CA ASP A 143 -5.62 -12.50 -12.72
C ASP A 143 -7.07 -12.05 -12.49
N LEU A 144 -7.30 -11.15 -11.52
CA LEU A 144 -8.62 -10.56 -11.28
C LEU A 144 -9.11 -9.74 -12.49
N ALA A 145 -8.22 -8.98 -13.15
CA ALA A 145 -8.58 -8.22 -14.35
C ALA A 145 -9.04 -9.13 -15.50
N GLU A 146 -8.44 -10.31 -15.64
CA GLU A 146 -8.83 -11.32 -16.63
C GLU A 146 -10.13 -12.03 -16.24
N GLU A 147 -10.28 -12.43 -14.96
CA GLU A 147 -11.49 -13.08 -14.42
C GLU A 147 -12.75 -12.20 -14.60
N PHE A 148 -12.61 -10.89 -14.38
CA PHE A 148 -13.70 -9.92 -14.46
C PHE A 148 -13.71 -9.11 -15.77
N ALA A 149 -12.98 -9.56 -16.80
CA ALA A 149 -12.92 -8.89 -18.09
C ALA A 149 -14.33 -8.62 -18.66
N GLY A 150 -14.52 -7.39 -19.17
CA GLY A 150 -15.81 -6.92 -19.70
C GLY A 150 -16.83 -6.49 -18.64
N ARG A 151 -16.62 -6.78 -17.35
CA ARG A 151 -17.47 -6.34 -16.23
C ARG A 151 -16.80 -5.29 -15.36
N VAL A 152 -15.49 -5.40 -15.18
CA VAL A 152 -14.66 -4.52 -14.34
C VAL A 152 -13.50 -3.96 -15.17
N ALA A 153 -13.21 -2.68 -14.99
CA ALA A 153 -11.98 -2.08 -15.48
C ALA A 153 -10.95 -2.02 -14.34
N MET A 154 -9.92 -2.87 -14.38
CA MET A 154 -8.76 -2.81 -13.49
C MET A 154 -7.67 -1.94 -14.12
N ILE A 155 -7.27 -0.87 -13.42
CA ILE A 155 -6.34 0.14 -13.93
C ILE A 155 -5.24 0.41 -12.90
N GLY A 156 -4.02 -0.04 -13.20
CA GLY A 156 -2.82 0.32 -12.46
C GLY A 156 -2.36 1.73 -12.84
N VAL A 157 -2.10 2.58 -11.85
CA VAL A 157 -1.58 3.94 -11.98
C VAL A 157 -0.22 3.99 -11.28
N ASN A 158 0.84 3.92 -12.08
CA ASN A 158 2.21 4.03 -11.62
C ASN A 158 2.55 5.48 -11.27
N ASN A 159 3.17 5.70 -10.11
CA ASN A 159 3.84 6.96 -9.76
C ASN A 159 5.07 6.69 -8.87
N GLU A 160 6.26 6.77 -9.47
CA GLU A 160 7.54 6.56 -8.77
C GLU A 160 7.81 7.55 -7.62
N SER A 161 7.05 8.64 -7.55
CA SER A 161 7.16 9.70 -6.54
C SER A 161 5.95 9.79 -5.61
N ILE A 162 5.16 8.72 -5.48
CA ILE A 162 3.86 8.71 -4.77
C ILE A 162 3.92 9.28 -3.35
N PHE A 163 5.02 9.07 -2.61
CA PHE A 163 5.21 9.54 -1.24
C PHE A 163 5.96 10.86 -1.10
N GLY A 164 6.50 11.42 -2.18
CA GLY A 164 7.40 12.57 -2.15
C GLY A 164 6.89 13.77 -2.95
N GLU A 165 7.81 14.66 -3.30
CA GLU A 165 7.59 15.68 -4.31
C GLU A 165 7.40 15.03 -5.68
N THR A 166 6.46 15.55 -6.47
CA THR A 166 6.20 15.03 -7.81
C THR A 166 7.40 15.25 -8.72
N LYS A 167 7.70 14.22 -9.53
CA LYS A 167 8.80 14.23 -10.51
C LYS A 167 8.29 13.76 -11.86
N GLU A 168 8.97 14.21 -12.90
CA GLU A 168 8.79 13.68 -14.26
C GLU A 168 8.98 12.15 -14.27
N PRO A 169 8.04 11.39 -14.87
CA PRO A 169 8.15 9.94 -14.94
C PRO A 169 9.26 9.50 -15.90
N ASN A 170 10.06 8.53 -15.48
CA ASN A 170 11.09 7.91 -16.32
C ASN A 170 10.46 6.80 -17.19
N LEU A 171 9.88 7.19 -18.32
CA LEU A 171 9.15 6.27 -19.21
C LEU A 171 10.00 5.10 -19.74
N PRO A 172 11.28 5.29 -20.16
CA PRO A 172 12.12 4.16 -20.56
C PRO A 172 12.30 3.11 -19.46
N LEU A 173 12.54 3.55 -18.22
CA LEU A 173 12.71 2.64 -17.09
C LEU A 173 11.43 1.87 -16.76
N LEU A 174 10.28 2.55 -16.76
CA LEU A 174 8.99 1.90 -16.53
C LEU A 174 8.67 0.89 -17.65
N HIS A 175 8.98 1.23 -18.91
CA HIS A 175 8.77 0.31 -20.03
C HIS A 175 9.66 -0.94 -19.90
N GLU A 176 10.93 -0.78 -19.52
CA GLU A 176 11.84 -1.89 -19.24
C GLU A 176 11.29 -2.79 -18.12
N PHE A 177 10.90 -2.20 -16.99
CA PHE A 177 10.28 -2.93 -15.88
C PHE A 177 9.05 -3.74 -16.32
N LEU A 178 8.13 -3.12 -17.05
CA LEU A 178 6.91 -3.79 -17.53
C LEU A 178 7.22 -4.91 -18.52
N SER A 179 8.27 -4.77 -19.34
CA SER A 179 8.71 -5.81 -20.26
C SER A 179 9.28 -7.03 -19.51
N GLU A 180 10.09 -6.79 -18.49
CA GLU A 180 10.66 -7.84 -17.64
C GLU A 180 9.60 -8.55 -16.80
N ASN A 181 8.59 -7.81 -16.33
CA ASN A 181 7.51 -8.30 -15.47
C ASN A 181 6.19 -8.52 -16.23
N ARG A 182 6.24 -8.70 -17.55
CA ARG A 182 5.04 -8.75 -18.41
C ARG A 182 4.03 -9.81 -17.99
N ASP A 183 4.50 -10.92 -17.43
CA ASP A 183 3.64 -12.02 -17.00
C ASP A 183 2.88 -11.65 -15.71
N GLY A 184 3.38 -10.70 -14.91
CA GLY A 184 2.72 -10.20 -13.70
C GLY A 184 1.94 -8.89 -13.89
N PHE A 185 2.18 -8.14 -14.96
CA PHE A 185 1.55 -6.83 -15.21
C PHE A 185 0.77 -6.83 -16.53
N ARG A 186 -0.28 -7.67 -16.59
CA ARG A 186 -1.10 -7.88 -17.80
C ARG A 186 -2.33 -6.96 -17.84
N HIS A 187 -2.77 -6.47 -16.69
CA HIS A 187 -3.85 -5.51 -16.59
C HIS A 187 -3.44 -4.12 -17.13
N THR A 188 -4.45 -3.30 -17.41
CA THR A 188 -4.27 -1.93 -17.93
C THR A 188 -3.36 -1.13 -17.02
N THR A 189 -2.25 -0.61 -17.55
CA THR A 189 -1.29 0.20 -16.80
C THR A 189 -1.14 1.58 -17.44
N TYR A 190 -1.28 2.59 -16.60
CA TYR A 190 -0.97 3.99 -16.89
C TYR A 190 0.15 4.47 -15.97
N VAL A 191 0.86 5.50 -16.42
CA VAL A 191 1.76 6.30 -15.57
C VAL A 191 1.17 7.69 -15.40
N ASP A 192 1.20 8.17 -14.16
CA ASP A 192 0.76 9.52 -13.79
C ASP A 192 1.60 10.59 -14.50
N ASN A 193 1.05 11.80 -14.68
CA ASN A 193 1.80 12.88 -15.35
C ASN A 193 2.84 13.54 -14.44
N ALA A 194 3.61 14.44 -15.06
CA ALA A 194 4.60 15.29 -14.40
C ALA A 194 4.05 16.15 -13.24
N GLU A 195 2.74 16.41 -13.22
CA GLU A 195 2.06 17.15 -12.14
C GLU A 195 1.59 16.23 -11.01
N GLY A 196 1.62 14.91 -11.23
CA GLY A 196 1.14 13.92 -10.28
C GLY A 196 -0.37 14.00 -10.12
N TYR A 197 -1.10 14.28 -11.22
CA TYR A 197 -2.53 14.56 -11.16
C TYR A 197 -3.32 13.46 -10.45
N ALA A 198 -3.12 12.19 -10.81
CA ALA A 198 -3.83 11.08 -10.17
C ALA A 198 -3.42 10.93 -8.70
N LYS A 199 -2.14 11.13 -8.39
CA LYS A 199 -1.62 11.18 -7.02
C LYS A 199 -2.29 12.28 -6.19
N GLU A 200 -2.37 13.50 -6.69
CA GLU A 200 -2.87 14.66 -5.94
C GLU A 200 -4.40 14.70 -5.84
N THR A 201 -5.12 14.17 -6.84
CA THR A 201 -6.60 14.26 -6.89
C THR A 201 -7.30 13.00 -6.40
N VAL A 202 -6.63 11.85 -6.39
CA VAL A 202 -7.23 10.57 -6.00
C VAL A 202 -6.47 9.92 -4.85
N TYR A 203 -5.18 9.58 -5.03
CA TYR A 203 -4.42 8.84 -4.01
C TYR A 203 -4.30 9.62 -2.70
N LYS A 204 -3.82 10.86 -2.73
CA LYS A 204 -3.62 11.67 -1.52
C LYS A 204 -4.94 11.98 -0.81
N PRO A 205 -6.01 12.42 -1.50
CA PRO A 205 -7.31 12.63 -0.89
C PRO A 205 -7.94 11.36 -0.34
N SER A 206 -7.59 10.17 -0.83
CA SER A 206 -8.06 8.90 -0.27
C SER A 206 -7.70 8.73 1.20
N GLY A 207 -6.71 9.46 1.71
CA GLY A 207 -6.22 9.35 3.08
C GLY A 207 -5.49 8.04 3.38
N TYR A 208 -5.45 7.09 2.43
CA TYR A 208 -4.62 5.90 2.52
C TYR A 208 -3.15 6.28 2.30
N ARG A 209 -2.24 5.71 3.10
CA ARG A 209 -0.83 6.10 3.15
C ARG A 209 0.13 4.98 2.78
N GLY A 210 -0.38 3.87 2.23
CA GLY A 210 0.41 2.77 1.70
C GLY A 210 0.24 2.60 0.19
N ILE A 211 1.09 1.77 -0.40
CA ILE A 211 0.87 1.17 -1.72
C ILE A 211 1.21 -0.35 -1.64
N PRO A 212 0.58 -1.22 -2.45
CA PRO A 212 -0.46 -0.92 -3.42
C PRO A 212 -1.73 -0.39 -2.74
N CYS A 213 -2.35 0.63 -3.33
CA CYS A 213 -3.59 1.22 -2.84
C CYS A 213 -4.68 1.03 -3.88
N VAL A 214 -5.70 0.26 -3.51
CA VAL A 214 -6.85 -0.04 -4.35
C VAL A 214 -8.00 0.90 -4.01
N ILE A 215 -8.54 1.55 -5.03
CA ILE A 215 -9.71 2.43 -4.94
C ILE A 215 -10.74 1.93 -5.94
N MET A 216 -11.84 1.37 -5.44
CA MET A 216 -12.93 0.85 -6.28
C MET A 216 -14.07 1.85 -6.35
N LEU A 217 -14.49 2.10 -7.58
CA LEU A 217 -15.58 2.98 -7.98
C LEU A 217 -16.69 2.12 -8.55
N VAL A 218 -17.92 2.45 -8.21
CA VAL A 218 -19.08 1.86 -8.88
C VAL A 218 -20.06 2.97 -9.25
N ASP A 219 -20.29 3.11 -10.55
CA ASP A 219 -20.95 4.24 -11.23
C ASP A 219 -20.27 5.60 -10.93
N GLY A 220 -18.94 5.57 -10.81
CA GLY A 220 -18.09 6.72 -10.48
C GLY A 220 -18.11 7.11 -9.00
N VAL A 221 -18.82 6.39 -8.13
CA VAL A 221 -18.82 6.62 -6.68
C VAL A 221 -17.82 5.68 -6.01
N VAL A 222 -16.93 6.23 -5.19
CA VAL A 222 -15.94 5.43 -4.43
C VAL A 222 -16.65 4.62 -3.36
N ILE A 223 -16.48 3.31 -3.39
CA ILE A 223 -17.06 2.38 -2.40
C ILE A 223 -16.00 1.61 -1.60
N TYR A 224 -14.75 1.61 -2.06
CA TYR A 224 -13.64 0.95 -1.40
C TYR A 224 -12.36 1.78 -1.53
N VAL A 225 -11.58 1.84 -0.45
CA VAL A 225 -10.22 2.37 -0.42
C VAL A 225 -9.43 1.51 0.56
N GLY A 226 -8.35 0.87 0.12
CA GLY A 226 -7.54 0.02 1.00
C GLY A 226 -6.49 -0.80 0.28
N SER A 227 -6.08 -1.89 0.92
CA SER A 227 -5.21 -2.92 0.33
C SER A 227 -5.97 -3.74 -0.73
N HIS A 228 -5.25 -4.41 -1.63
CA HIS A 228 -5.81 -5.44 -2.51
C HIS A 228 -6.21 -6.73 -1.76
N GLN A 229 -5.77 -6.87 -0.51
CA GLN A 229 -5.94 -8.09 0.28
C GLN A 229 -7.26 -8.11 1.08
N GLU A 230 -7.61 -9.32 1.52
CA GLU A 230 -8.70 -9.72 2.42
C GLU A 230 -10.10 -9.23 2.05
N THR A 231 -10.35 -7.92 2.13
CA THR A 231 -11.68 -7.33 1.95
C THR A 231 -11.98 -6.88 0.52
N PHE A 232 -10.96 -6.69 -0.32
CA PHE A 232 -11.16 -6.15 -1.66
C PHE A 232 -11.99 -7.09 -2.55
N ARG A 233 -11.55 -8.34 -2.75
CA ARG A 233 -12.23 -9.31 -3.62
C ARG A 233 -13.69 -9.57 -3.20
N PRO A 234 -14.01 -9.83 -1.92
CA PRO A 234 -15.40 -9.96 -1.49
C PRO A 234 -16.24 -8.70 -1.76
N THR A 235 -15.68 -7.51 -1.56
CA THR A 235 -16.39 -6.24 -1.85
C THR A 235 -16.65 -6.07 -3.35
N LEU A 236 -15.69 -6.46 -4.19
CA LEU A 236 -15.83 -6.44 -5.65
C LEU A 236 -16.92 -7.40 -6.12
N GLU A 237 -16.91 -8.65 -5.63
CA GLU A 237 -17.91 -9.67 -5.95
C GLU A 237 -19.31 -9.24 -5.51
N GLN A 238 -19.45 -8.69 -4.30
CA GLN A 238 -20.72 -8.16 -3.81
C GLN A 238 -21.24 -7.00 -4.67
N ALA A 239 -20.35 -6.10 -5.11
CA ALA A 239 -20.72 -4.99 -5.98
C ALA A 239 -21.19 -5.47 -7.36
N LEU A 240 -20.56 -6.52 -7.91
CA LEU A 240 -20.99 -7.15 -9.15
C LEU A 240 -22.36 -7.81 -9.00
N GLU A 241 -22.57 -8.61 -7.95
CA GLU A 241 -23.84 -9.28 -7.69
C GLU A 241 -24.99 -8.27 -7.53
N ALA A 242 -24.76 -7.16 -6.82
CA ALA A 242 -25.75 -6.10 -6.66
C ALA A 242 -26.11 -5.44 -8.01
N ILE A 243 -25.11 -5.24 -8.88
CA ILE A 243 -25.31 -4.71 -10.24
C ILE A 243 -26.12 -5.68 -11.11
N GLU A 244 -25.76 -6.96 -11.11
CA GLU A 244 -26.40 -8.00 -11.91
C GLU A 244 -27.84 -8.28 -11.45
N SER A 245 -28.10 -8.19 -10.15
CA SER A 245 -29.44 -8.39 -9.55
C SER A 245 -30.37 -7.18 -9.69
N GLY A 246 -29.88 -6.05 -10.20
CA GLY A 246 -30.68 -4.82 -10.35
C GLY A 246 -31.11 -4.20 -9.02
N MET A 247 -30.47 -4.55 -7.90
CA MET A 247 -30.79 -3.97 -6.59
C MET A 247 -30.32 -2.51 -6.54
N ALA A 248 -31.25 -1.60 -6.25
CA ALA A 248 -30.93 -0.20 -5.98
C ALA A 248 -30.15 -0.10 -4.65
N ARG A 249 -29.12 0.75 -4.62
CA ARG A 249 -28.20 0.89 -3.48
C ARG A 249 -28.89 1.54 -2.28
N GLU A 250 -28.83 0.89 -1.12
CA GLU A 250 -28.85 1.56 0.18
C GLU A 250 -27.38 1.77 0.59
N TYR A 251 -26.92 3.02 0.60
CA TYR A 251 -25.59 3.42 1.10
C TYR A 251 -25.72 4.28 2.35
#